data_AF-A0A9Q6S4E7-F1
#
_entry.id   AF-A0A9Q6S4E7-F1
#
_cell.length_a   1.000
_cell.length_b   1.000
_cell.length_c   1.000
_cell.angle_alpha   90.00
_cell.angle_beta   90.00
_cell.angle_gamma   90.00
#
_symmetry.space_group_name_H-M   'P 1'
#
loop_
_entity.id
_entity.type
_entity.pdbx_description
1 polymer ?
#
loop_
_entity_poly.entity_id
_entity_poly.type
_entity_poly.pdbx_seq_one_letter_code
_entity_poly.pdbx_strand_id
1 'polypeptide(L)'
;METQVSTSYRGYTIDVLIRPSESDWMKGRLRYAASWVIIPPDVSARQVESLTEPSRFLTRDAALTYAEHTARKFIDDCFAPAPANRPQC
;
A
#
# COMPACT_ATOMS: atom_id res chain seq x y z
N MET A 1 -3.72 7.03 16.96
CA MET A 1 -3.27 7.93 15.87
C MET A 1 -3.00 7.10 14.63
N GLU A 2 -3.95 7.10 13.71
CA GLU A 2 -3.78 6.58 12.34
C GLU A 2 -2.94 7.57 11.53
N THR A 3 -2.19 7.10 10.55
CA THR A 3 -1.40 7.97 9.67
C THR A 3 -1.74 7.64 8.23
N GLN A 4 -2.26 8.63 7.52
CA GLN A 4 -2.52 8.52 6.09
C GLN A 4 -1.52 9.38 5.32
N VAL A 5 -0.93 8.81 4.28
CA VAL A 5 -0.01 9.50 3.38
C VAL A 5 -0.44 9.21 1.95
N SER A 6 -0.60 10.27 1.16
CA SER A 6 -0.98 10.18 -0.24
C SER A 6 0.22 10.56 -1.10
N THR A 7 0.66 9.69 -2.00
CA THR A 7 1.74 9.95 -2.94
C THR A 7 1.30 9.64 -4.35
N SER A 8 1.73 10.44 -5.33
CA SER A 8 1.52 10.14 -6.74
C SER A 8 2.68 9.31 -7.31
N TYR A 9 2.38 8.35 -8.18
CA TYR A 9 3.36 7.52 -8.89
C TYR A 9 2.83 7.11 -10.26
N ARG A 10 3.57 7.45 -11.34
CA ARG A 10 3.20 7.15 -12.75
C ARG A 10 1.78 7.58 -13.16
N GLY A 11 1.27 8.67 -12.57
CA GLY A 11 -0.10 9.16 -12.81
C GLY A 11 -1.18 8.48 -11.96
N TYR A 12 -0.83 7.47 -11.17
CA TYR A 12 -1.71 6.90 -10.15
C TYR A 12 -1.50 7.62 -8.81
N THR A 13 -2.55 7.66 -8.00
CA THR A 13 -2.46 8.10 -6.59
C THR A 13 -2.42 6.88 -5.70
N ILE A 14 -1.42 6.83 -4.82
CA ILE A 14 -1.26 5.79 -3.81
C ILE A 14 -1.63 6.41 -2.47
N ASP A 15 -2.68 5.91 -1.85
CA ASP A 15 -3.07 6.26 -0.49
C ASP A 15 -2.61 5.16 0.46
N VAL A 16 -1.65 5.48 1.34
CA VAL A 16 -1.14 4.57 2.36
C VAL A 16 -1.75 4.92 3.71
N LEU A 17 -2.30 3.92 4.38
CA LEU A 17 -2.92 4.02 5.69
C LEU A 17 -2.22 3.13 6.70
N ILE A 18 -1.61 3.74 7.72
CA ILE A 18 -0.95 3.05 8.81
C ILE A 18 -1.82 3.10 10.05
N ARG A 19 -2.29 1.92 10.47
CA ARG A 19 -3.14 1.74 11.66
C ARG A 19 -2.32 1.13 12.79
N PRO A 20 -2.28 1.74 13.98
CA PRO A 20 -1.78 1.04 15.16
C PRO A 20 -2.75 -0.09 15.52
N SER A 21 -2.25 -1.31 15.63
CA SER A 21 -3.01 -2.46 16.09
C SER A 21 -2.78 -2.61 17.60
N GLU A 22 -3.62 -1.96 18.39
CA GLU A 22 -3.58 -2.04 19.86
C GLU A 22 -3.94 -3.44 20.37
N SER A 23 -4.74 -4.19 19.60
CA SER A 23 -5.10 -5.58 19.87
C SER A 23 -3.93 -6.56 19.72
N ASP A 24 -2.88 -6.18 18.99
CA ASP A 24 -1.69 -7.00 18.70
C ASP A 24 -0.51 -6.56 19.58
N TRP A 25 -0.78 -6.34 20.88
CA TRP A 25 0.23 -6.02 21.88
C TRP A 25 1.09 -7.24 22.21
N MET A 26 1.79 -7.76 21.20
CA MET A 26 2.63 -8.93 21.34
C MET A 26 4.01 -8.49 21.87
N LYS A 27 4.38 -8.99 23.07
CA LYS A 27 5.67 -8.67 23.75
C LYS A 27 5.88 -7.20 24.12
N GLY A 28 4.84 -6.51 24.57
CA GLY A 28 5.03 -5.17 25.15
C GLY A 28 5.27 -4.04 24.13
N ARG A 29 5.14 -4.29 22.81
CA ARG A 29 5.33 -3.29 21.76
C ARG A 29 4.09 -3.14 20.89
N LEU A 30 3.73 -1.89 20.62
CA LEU A 30 2.69 -1.54 19.66
C LEU A 30 3.10 -1.98 18.25
N ARG A 31 2.18 -2.63 17.54
CA ARG A 31 2.39 -3.01 16.14
C ARG A 31 1.59 -2.09 15.22
N TYR A 32 2.12 -1.89 14.03
CA TYR A 32 1.47 -1.12 12.99
C TYR A 32 1.06 -2.06 11.86
N ALA A 33 -0.20 -1.96 11.45
CA ALA A 33 -0.70 -2.52 10.21
C ALA A 33 -0.55 -1.46 9.11
N ALA A 34 -0.15 -1.90 7.93
CA ALA A 34 -0.03 -1.05 6.77
C ALA A 34 -1.06 -1.50 5.74
N SER A 35 -1.91 -0.57 5.34
CA SER A 35 -2.82 -0.73 4.22
C SER A 35 -2.41 0.27 3.16
N TRP A 36 -2.53 -0.10 1.90
CA TRP A 36 -2.37 0.85 0.81
C TRP A 36 -3.46 0.62 -0.24
N VAL A 37 -3.79 1.68 -0.95
CA VAL A 37 -4.77 1.64 -2.01
C VAL A 37 -4.31 2.48 -3.19
N ILE A 38 -4.55 1.94 -4.38
CA ILE A 38 -4.18 2.60 -5.64
C ILE A 38 -5.45 3.15 -6.27
N ILE A 39 -5.42 4.44 -6.53
CA ILE A 39 -6.47 5.20 -7.19
C ILE A 39 -5.96 5.56 -8.59
N PRO A 40 -6.58 5.03 -9.65
CA PRO A 40 -6.22 5.38 -11.00
C PRO A 40 -6.62 6.84 -11.33
N PRO A 41 -5.94 7.49 -12.28
CA PRO A 41 -6.29 8.85 -12.71
C PRO A 41 -7.64 8.92 -13.43
N ASP A 42 -8.12 7.80 -13.95
CA ASP A 42 -9.42 7.72 -14.62
C ASP A 42 -10.52 7.50 -13.58
N VAL A 43 -11.44 8.46 -13.46
CA VAL A 43 -12.55 8.44 -12.49
C VAL A 43 -13.49 7.25 -12.72
N SER A 44 -13.46 6.64 -13.91
CA SER A 44 -14.25 5.46 -14.25
C SER A 44 -13.61 4.16 -13.77
N ALA A 45 -12.33 4.18 -13.43
CA ALA A 45 -11.60 3.00 -13.01
C ALA A 45 -11.81 2.77 -11.50
N ARG A 46 -12.41 1.63 -11.20
CA ARG A 46 -12.70 1.16 -9.84
C ARG A 46 -11.41 1.17 -9.02
N GLN A 47 -11.50 1.51 -7.73
CA GLN A 47 -10.40 1.39 -6.77
C GLN A 47 -9.70 0.04 -6.99
N VAL A 48 -8.43 0.11 -7.38
CA VAL A 48 -7.80 -1.00 -8.11
C VAL A 48 -7.64 -2.21 -7.21
N GLU A 49 -7.07 -2.03 -6.03
CA GLU A 49 -6.88 -3.08 -5.03
C GLU A 49 -6.54 -2.44 -3.68
N SER A 50 -6.96 -3.06 -2.58
CA SER A 50 -6.56 -2.69 -1.22
C SER A 50 -5.88 -3.87 -0.54
N LEU A 51 -4.55 -3.83 -0.41
CA LEU A 51 -3.83 -4.84 0.35
C LEU A 51 -3.73 -4.39 1.81
N THR A 52 -4.29 -5.18 2.72
CA THR A 52 -4.10 -4.98 4.16
C THR A 52 -3.10 -6.01 4.65
N GLU A 53 -1.87 -5.57 4.91
CA GLU A 53 -0.85 -6.46 5.46
C GLU A 53 -1.07 -6.65 6.96
N PRO A 54 -0.95 -7.89 7.47
CA PRO A 54 -1.10 -8.16 8.90
C PRO A 54 -0.08 -7.36 9.72
N SER A 55 -0.51 -6.93 10.91
CA SER A 55 0.24 -6.10 11.87
C SER A 55 1.60 -6.71 12.23
N ARG A 56 2.63 -6.39 11.46
CA ARG A 56 3.99 -6.91 11.64
C ARG A 56 5.05 -5.86 11.87
N PHE A 57 4.72 -4.58 11.67
CA PHE A 57 5.70 -3.50 11.75
C PHE A 57 5.83 -2.97 13.18
N LEU A 58 7.06 -2.85 13.66
CA LEU A 58 7.36 -2.31 15.00
C LEU A 58 7.40 -0.78 15.04
N THR A 59 7.45 -0.14 13.87
CA THR A 59 7.52 1.31 13.71
C THR A 59 6.63 1.74 12.56
N ARG A 60 6.00 2.91 12.69
CA ARG A 60 5.20 3.54 11.63
C ARG A 60 6.00 3.73 10.33
N ASP A 61 7.25 4.17 10.45
CA ASP A 61 8.11 4.51 9.31
C ASP A 61 8.42 3.29 8.42
N ALA A 62 8.74 2.16 9.06
CA ALA A 62 8.93 0.89 8.35
C ALA A 62 7.63 0.40 7.68
N ALA A 63 6.48 0.60 8.32
CA ALA A 63 5.18 0.24 7.76
C ALA A 63 4.87 1.09 6.52
N LEU A 64 5.13 2.39 6.60
CA LEU A 64 4.95 3.35 5.51
C LEU A 64 5.86 3.02 4.32
N THR A 65 7.17 2.91 4.56
CA THR A 65 8.15 2.61 3.51
C THR A 65 7.83 1.28 2.81
N TYR A 66 7.43 0.26 3.57
CA TYR A 66 7.04 -1.02 3.01
C TYR A 66 5.79 -0.91 2.14
N ALA A 67 4.74 -0.25 2.63
CA ALA A 67 3.49 -0.09 1.89
C ALA A 67 3.68 0.74 0.61
N GLU A 68 4.42 1.83 0.67
CA GLU A 68 4.75 2.63 -0.53
C GLU A 68 5.52 1.80 -1.56
N HIS A 69 6.56 1.08 -1.13
CA HIS A 69 7.35 0.26 -2.04
C HIS A 69 6.52 -0.87 -2.65
N THR A 70 5.64 -1.51 -1.86
CA THR A 70 4.78 -2.59 -2.32
C THR A 70 3.72 -2.08 -3.29
N ALA A 71 3.08 -0.94 -3.00
CA ALA A 71 2.12 -0.32 -3.89
C ALA A 71 2.75 0.09 -5.23
N ARG A 72 3.95 0.70 -5.19
CA ARG A 72 4.70 1.05 -6.43
C ARG A 72 5.06 -0.19 -7.24
N LYS A 73 5.56 -1.24 -6.57
CA LYS A 73 5.86 -2.51 -7.22
C LYS A 73 4.61 -3.13 -7.84
N PHE A 74 3.46 -3.08 -7.16
CA PHE A 74 2.19 -3.55 -7.71
C PHE A 74 1.79 -2.74 -8.96
N ILE A 75 1.96 -1.42 -8.94
CA ILE A 75 1.77 -0.59 -10.14
C ILE A 75 2.70 -1.03 -11.27
N ASP A 76 3.98 -1.27 -10.97
CA ASP A 76 4.95 -1.70 -11.95
C ASP A 76 4.70 -3.14 -12.46
N ASP A 77 4.20 -4.05 -11.64
CA ASP A 77 3.92 -5.44 -12.04
C ASP A 77 2.58 -5.57 -12.79
N CYS A 78 1.52 -4.89 -12.34
CA CYS A 78 0.18 -5.01 -12.92
C CYS A 78 -0.12 -3.97 -14.02
N PHE A 79 0.48 -2.77 -13.95
CA PHE A 79 0.15 -1.64 -14.82
C PHE A 79 1.33 -1.09 -15.61
N ALA A 80 2.53 -1.66 -15.52
CA ALA A 80 3.57 -1.29 -16.46
C ALA A 80 3.11 -1.60 -17.89
N PRO A 81 3.46 -0.74 -18.86
CA PRO A 81 3.23 -1.04 -20.26
C PRO A 81 3.98 -2.33 -20.59
N ALA A 82 3.23 -3.41 -20.84
CA ALA A 82 3.81 -4.71 -21.14
C ALA A 82 4.77 -4.57 -22.34
N PRO A 83 6.01 -5.08 -22.27
CA PRO A 83 6.75 -5.39 -23.48
C PRO A 83 6.11 -6.62 -24.12
N ALA A 84 5.04 -6.44 -24.91
CA ALA A 84 4.35 -7.36 -25.83
C ALA A 84 4.06 -8.83 -25.44
N ASN A 85 4.56 -9.37 -24.32
CA ASN A 85 4.79 -10.81 -24.15
C ASN A 85 4.68 -11.31 -22.69
N ARG A 86 3.91 -10.65 -21.82
CA ARG A 86 3.61 -11.20 -20.49
C ARG A 86 2.10 -11.35 -20.26
N PRO A 87 1.67 -12.47 -19.62
CA PRO A 87 0.28 -12.63 -19.23
C PRO A 87 -0.08 -11.52 -18.24
N GLN A 88 -1.16 -10.80 -18.57
CA GLN A 88 -1.80 -9.81 -17.71
C GLN A 88 -2.28 -10.51 -16.43
N CYS A 89 -2.11 -9.85 -15.29
CA CYS A 89 -2.65 -10.30 -14.00
C CYS A 89 -4.17 -10.43 -14.05
#